data_AF-C5E235-F1
#
_entry.id   AF-C5E235-F1
#
_cell.length_a   1.000
_cell.length_b   1.000
_cell.length_c   1.000
_cell.angle_alpha   90.00
_cell.angle_beta   90.00
_cell.angle_gamma   90.00
#
_symmetry.space_group_name_H-M   'P 1'
#
loop_
_entity.id
_entity.type
_entity.pdbx_description
1 polymer ?
#
loop_
_entity_poly.entity_id
_entity_poly.type
_entity_poly.pdbx_seq_one_letter_code
_entity_poly.pdbx_strand_id
1 'polypeptide(L)'
;MQLRDRKFSESIETYKKSAEAINQLEIQHKSIANVGDLKQALNLLKKDLNRKIREIQILGKFSAQSSPIETNDTASHEPMAAYRLSGFQNNILAIVRGKTDPKSGVSASEIENSISKEVSQLFKSFALIDQQKFKEYDNKVEQLVRENRKLTGQIVKLKERWDSLVESARQKRNQQNE
;
A
#
# COMPACT_ATOMS: atom_id res chain seq x y z
N MET A 1 -5.26 19.72 -6.65
CA MET A 1 -3.95 19.25 -6.10
C MET A 1 -4.03 19.29 -4.57
N GLN A 2 -4.89 18.46 -3.94
CA GLN A 2 -5.15 18.49 -2.48
C GLN A 2 -4.84 17.13 -1.80
N LEU A 3 -4.88 16.03 -2.56
CA LEU A 3 -4.48 14.69 -2.11
C LEU A 3 -2.98 14.57 -1.78
N ARG A 4 -2.14 15.43 -2.38
CA ARG A 4 -0.68 15.43 -2.19
C ARG A 4 -0.27 16.02 -0.84
N ASP A 5 -1.10 16.89 -0.27
CA ASP A 5 -0.80 17.66 0.94
C ASP A 5 -1.44 17.05 2.21
N ARG A 6 -1.90 15.78 2.14
CA ARG A 6 -2.61 15.06 3.22
C ARG A 6 -3.86 15.78 3.73
N LYS A 7 -4.42 16.72 2.96
CA LYS A 7 -5.68 17.42 3.24
C LYS A 7 -6.88 16.55 2.88
N PHE A 8 -6.99 15.41 3.56
CA PHE A 8 -7.99 14.37 3.28
C PHE A 8 -9.43 14.85 3.56
N SER A 9 -9.61 15.70 4.58
CA SER A 9 -10.91 16.31 4.92
C SER A 9 -11.43 17.20 3.80
N GLU A 10 -10.62 18.14 3.33
CA GLU A 10 -10.96 19.05 2.22
C GLU A 10 -11.23 18.30 0.91
N SER A 11 -10.45 17.24 0.65
CA SER A 11 -10.64 16.38 -0.53
C SER A 11 -11.97 15.63 -0.46
N ILE A 12 -12.31 15.04 0.69
CA ILE A 12 -13.60 14.35 0.91
C ILE A 12 -14.76 15.33 0.73
N GLU A 13 -14.65 16.54 1.28
CA GLU A 13 -15.69 17.56 1.16
C GLU A 13 -15.91 17.98 -0.30
N THR A 14 -14.83 18.13 -1.06
CA THR A 14 -14.90 18.45 -2.49
C THR A 14 -15.61 17.35 -3.29
N TYR A 15 -15.28 16.08 -3.03
CA TYR A 15 -15.95 14.95 -3.69
C TYR A 15 -17.43 14.82 -3.30
N LYS A 16 -17.79 15.15 -2.04
CA LYS A 16 -19.19 15.21 -1.60
C LYS A 16 -19.97 16.32 -2.32
N LYS A 17 -19.39 17.52 -2.42
CA LYS A 17 -19.98 18.64 -3.17
C LYS A 17 -20.20 18.28 -4.65
N SER A 18 -19.27 17.56 -5.27
CA SER A 18 -19.45 17.06 -6.65
C SER A 18 -20.57 16.04 -6.78
N ALA A 19 -20.73 15.13 -5.80
CA ALA A 19 -21.83 14.16 -5.80
C ALA A 19 -23.20 14.83 -5.59
N GLU A 20 -23.26 15.87 -4.75
CA GLU A 20 -24.45 16.69 -4.53
C GLU A 20 -24.83 17.50 -5.77
N ALA A 21 -23.85 18.09 -6.47
CA ALA A 21 -24.07 18.80 -7.73
C ALA A 21 -24.67 17.88 -8.81
N ILE A 22 -24.22 16.61 -8.87
CA ILE A 22 -24.80 15.62 -9.78
C ILE A 22 -26.26 15.31 -9.41
N ASN A 23 -26.58 15.18 -8.12
CA ASN A 23 -27.96 14.98 -7.67
C ASN A 23 -28.85 16.20 -8.02
N GLN A 24 -28.32 17.42 -7.88
CA GLN A 24 -29.05 18.64 -8.25
C GLN A 24 -29.31 18.70 -9.76
N LEU A 25 -28.35 18.30 -10.59
CA LEU A 25 -28.52 18.21 -12.05
C LEU A 25 -29.60 17.20 -12.44
N GLU A 26 -29.69 16.06 -11.76
CA GLU A 26 -30.76 15.08 -11.99
C GLU A 26 -32.15 15.59 -11.57
N ILE A 27 -32.23 16.40 -10.51
CA ILE A 27 -33.49 16.99 -10.03
C ILE A 27 -33.95 18.13 -10.95
N GLN A 28 -33.02 19.00 -11.37
CA GLN A 28 -33.32 20.17 -12.21
C GLN A 28 -33.66 19.79 -13.66
N HIS A 29 -33.06 18.72 -14.18
CA HIS A 29 -33.29 18.27 -15.54
C HIS A 29 -33.90 16.86 -15.56
N LYS A 30 -35.20 16.75 -15.27
CA LYS A 30 -35.94 15.48 -15.45
C LYS A 30 -35.87 14.95 -16.90
N SER A 31 -35.59 15.80 -17.90
CA SER A 31 -35.36 15.39 -19.29
C SER A 31 -34.04 14.62 -19.49
N ILE A 32 -33.04 14.84 -18.64
CA ILE A 32 -31.74 14.13 -18.65
C ILE A 32 -31.92 12.68 -18.16
N ALA A 33 -32.90 12.43 -17.28
CA ALA A 33 -33.24 11.08 -16.81
C ALA A 33 -33.85 10.18 -17.91
N ASN A 34 -34.34 10.76 -19.02
CA ASN A 34 -34.93 10.02 -20.14
C ASN A 34 -33.91 9.62 -21.21
N VAL A 35 -32.68 10.14 -21.17
CA VAL A 35 -31.60 9.70 -22.04
C VAL A 35 -30.84 8.59 -21.32
N GLY A 36 -31.14 7.33 -21.70
CA GLY A 36 -30.64 6.13 -21.02
C GLY A 36 -29.11 6.14 -20.79
N ASP A 37 -28.35 6.57 -21.80
CA ASP A 37 -26.89 6.63 -21.74
C ASP A 37 -26.38 7.68 -20.75
N LEU A 38 -27.06 8.83 -20.67
CA LEU A 38 -26.71 9.93 -19.76
C LEU A 38 -26.99 9.54 -18.31
N LYS A 39 -28.11 8.88 -18.05
CA LYS A 39 -28.45 8.31 -16.74
C LYS A 39 -27.45 7.23 -16.31
N GLN A 40 -26.98 6.40 -17.24
CA GLN A 40 -25.97 5.39 -16.96
C GLN A 40 -24.61 6.04 -16.64
N ALA A 41 -24.19 7.04 -17.42
CA ALA A 41 -22.95 7.79 -17.19
C ALA A 41 -22.94 8.50 -15.83
N LEU A 42 -24.05 9.16 -15.45
CA LEU A 42 -24.18 9.81 -14.14
C LEU A 42 -24.11 8.79 -12.99
N ASN A 43 -24.74 7.62 -13.14
CA ASN A 43 -24.65 6.54 -12.15
C ASN A 43 -23.23 5.99 -12.00
N LEU A 44 -22.50 5.81 -13.10
CA LEU A 44 -21.11 5.38 -13.07
C LEU A 44 -20.22 6.43 -12.38
N LEU A 45 -20.43 7.71 -12.70
CA LEU A 45 -19.70 8.81 -12.08
C LEU A 45 -19.96 8.90 -10.57
N LYS A 46 -21.22 8.72 -10.12
CA LYS A 46 -21.55 8.63 -8.69
C LYS A 46 -20.86 7.45 -8.01
N LYS A 47 -20.81 6.29 -8.67
CA LYS A 47 -20.11 5.11 -8.13
C LYS A 47 -18.62 5.39 -7.97
N ASP A 48 -17.99 6.03 -8.95
CA ASP A 48 -16.57 6.39 -8.89
C ASP A 48 -16.27 7.44 -7.82
N LEU A 49 -17.10 8.48 -7.69
CA LEU A 49 -16.97 9.48 -6.63
C LEU A 49 -17.08 8.84 -5.24
N ASN A 50 -18.07 7.98 -5.03
CA ASN A 50 -18.26 7.26 -3.77
C ASN A 50 -17.13 6.26 -3.48
N ARG A 51 -16.55 5.65 -4.52
CA ARG A 51 -15.36 4.80 -4.39
C ARG A 51 -14.16 5.63 -3.94
N LYS A 52 -13.96 6.81 -4.55
CA LYS A 52 -12.85 7.71 -4.21
C LYS A 52 -12.98 8.27 -2.78
N ILE A 53 -14.18 8.60 -2.34
CA ILE A 53 -14.45 9.01 -0.94
C ILE A 53 -14.02 7.90 0.04
N ARG A 54 -14.40 6.65 -0.22
CA ARG A 54 -14.02 5.51 0.63
C ARG A 54 -12.51 5.29 0.68
N GLU A 55 -11.85 5.36 -0.47
CA GLU A 55 -10.39 5.24 -0.57
C GLU A 55 -9.69 6.32 0.28
N ILE A 56 -10.13 7.57 0.18
CA ILE A 56 -9.54 8.69 0.93
C ILE A 56 -9.81 8.57 2.43
N GLN A 57 -10.99 8.07 2.83
CA GLN A 57 -11.30 7.80 4.24
C GLN A 57 -10.38 6.72 4.84
N ILE A 58 -10.09 5.67 4.07
CA ILE A 58 -9.16 4.62 4.48
C ILE A 58 -7.75 5.19 4.65
N LEU A 59 -7.27 5.97 3.67
CA LEU A 59 -5.96 6.64 3.74
C LEU A 59 -5.86 7.61 4.93
N GLY A 60 -6.93 8.35 5.24
CA GLY A 60 -6.99 9.22 6.41
C GLY A 60 -6.88 8.46 7.74
N LYS A 61 -7.51 7.28 7.86
CA LYS A 61 -7.41 6.43 9.04
C LYS A 61 -6.00 5.88 9.26
N PHE A 62 -5.35 5.43 8.18
CA PHE A 62 -3.95 4.97 8.25
C PHE A 62 -2.99 6.10 8.61
N SER A 63 -3.22 7.32 8.12
CA SER A 63 -2.42 8.49 8.48
C SER A 63 -2.63 8.97 9.93
N ALA A 64 -3.79 8.71 10.54
CA ALA A 64 -4.10 9.10 11.93
C ALA A 64 -3.60 8.10 12.98
N GLN A 65 -3.34 6.84 12.58
CA GLN A 65 -2.79 5.81 13.46
C GLN A 65 -1.26 5.82 13.53
N SER A 66 -0.57 6.66 12.74
CA SER A 66 0.87 6.79 12.73
C SER A 66 1.35 8.04 13.48
N SER A 67 1.53 7.96 14.81
CA SER A 67 2.51 8.71 15.63
C SER A 67 2.46 8.26 17.11
N PRO A 68 3.57 8.29 17.88
CA PRO A 68 4.95 7.94 17.56
C PRO A 68 5.40 6.74 18.45
N ILE A 69 5.79 5.63 17.84
CA ILE A 69 6.72 4.72 18.51
C ILE A 69 8.00 4.81 17.70
N GLU A 70 9.03 5.35 18.36
CA GLU A 70 10.41 5.27 17.92
C GLU A 70 10.78 3.80 17.72
N THR A 71 10.61 3.32 16.50
CA THR A 71 11.42 2.24 15.97
C THR A 71 12.07 2.79 14.71
N ASN A 72 13.34 3.14 14.84
CA ASN A 72 14.27 3.10 13.73
C ASN A 72 14.04 1.79 12.97
N ASP A 73 13.50 1.87 11.77
CA ASP A 73 13.88 1.02 10.63
C ASP A 73 12.93 1.26 9.44
N THR A 74 13.48 1.92 8.42
CA THR A 74 13.25 1.66 6.98
C THR A 74 11.82 1.57 6.44
N ALA A 75 10.94 2.52 6.80
CA ALA A 75 9.73 2.78 6.03
C ALA A 75 10.01 3.73 4.84
N SER A 76 10.74 3.28 3.82
CA SER A 76 10.90 4.06 2.59
C SER A 76 11.30 3.24 1.36
N HIS A 77 10.52 2.22 0.98
CA HIS A 77 10.64 1.65 -0.38
C HIS A 77 9.31 1.34 -1.11
N GLU A 78 8.24 2.06 -0.79
CA GLU A 78 7.08 2.22 -1.70
C GLU A 78 7.32 2.97 -3.05
N PRO A 79 8.46 3.63 -3.36
CA PRO A 79 8.60 4.34 -4.63
C PRO A 79 8.69 3.40 -5.84
N MET A 80 9.29 2.22 -5.70
CA MET A 80 9.65 1.36 -6.84
C MET A 80 8.42 0.80 -7.58
N ALA A 81 7.39 0.36 -6.86
CA ALA A 81 6.15 -0.12 -7.46
C ALA A 81 5.38 1.03 -8.13
N ALA A 82 5.34 2.21 -7.49
CA ALA A 82 4.68 3.39 -8.01
C ALA A 82 5.33 3.91 -9.31
N TYR A 83 6.66 3.93 -9.39
CA TYR A 83 7.38 4.32 -10.61
C TYR A 83 7.12 3.36 -11.77
N ARG A 84 7.08 2.04 -11.52
CA ARG A 84 6.83 1.04 -12.57
C ARG A 84 5.38 1.06 -13.07
N LEU A 85 4.42 1.29 -12.18
CA LEU A 85 3.01 1.42 -12.56
C LEU A 85 2.76 2.68 -13.40
N SER A 86 3.39 3.79 -13.02
CA SER A 86 3.34 5.05 -13.77
C SER A 86 3.97 4.90 -15.16
N GLY A 87 5.13 4.23 -15.27
CA GLY A 87 5.77 3.92 -16.54
C GLY A 87 4.86 3.09 -17.46
N PHE A 88 4.28 2.01 -16.94
CA PHE A 88 3.31 1.20 -17.68
C PHE A 88 2.11 2.02 -18.16
N GLN A 89 1.52 2.84 -17.28
CA GLN A 89 0.39 3.71 -17.64
C GLN A 89 0.74 4.67 -18.78
N ASN A 90 1.91 5.31 -18.72
CA ASN A 90 2.37 6.21 -19.77
C ASN A 90 2.63 5.47 -21.09
N ASN A 91 3.18 4.26 -21.04
CA ASN A 91 3.41 3.43 -22.22
C ASN A 91 2.10 3.01 -22.88
N ILE A 92 1.12 2.53 -22.10
CA ILE A 92 -0.21 2.17 -22.61
C ILE A 92 -0.91 3.39 -23.21
N LEU A 93 -0.87 4.54 -22.53
CA LEU A 93 -1.44 5.78 -23.05
C LEU A 93 -0.79 6.22 -24.36
N ALA A 94 0.52 6.06 -24.51
CA ALA A 94 1.23 6.36 -25.76
C ALA A 94 0.81 5.42 -26.89
N ILE A 95 0.69 4.11 -26.62
CA ILE A 95 0.24 3.11 -27.60
C ILE A 95 -1.19 3.41 -28.08
N VAL A 96 -2.10 3.71 -27.15
CA VAL A 96 -3.51 4.00 -27.47
C VAL A 96 -3.64 5.33 -28.22
N ARG A 97 -2.91 6.37 -27.81
CA ARG A 97 -2.92 7.67 -28.49
C ARG A 97 -2.40 7.60 -29.91
N GLY A 98 -1.41 6.74 -30.18
CA GLY A 98 -0.89 6.49 -31.52
C GLY A 98 -1.94 5.95 -32.51
N LYS A 99 -3.11 5.49 -32.05
CA LYS A 99 -4.21 5.01 -32.90
C LYS A 99 -5.38 5.99 -33.05
N THR A 100 -5.54 6.89 -32.09
CA THR A 100 -6.50 8.00 -32.22
C THR A 100 -6.02 9.08 -33.18
N ASP A 101 -4.76 9.00 -33.62
CA ASP A 101 -4.21 9.88 -34.64
C ASP A 101 -4.67 9.42 -36.04
N PRO A 102 -5.43 10.23 -36.80
CA PRO A 102 -6.10 9.81 -38.03
C PRO A 102 -5.18 9.42 -39.20
N LYS A 103 -3.85 9.54 -39.04
CA LYS A 103 -2.83 9.15 -40.04
C LYS A 103 -2.18 7.79 -39.77
N SER A 104 -2.51 7.16 -38.65
CA SER A 104 -1.85 5.94 -38.20
C SER A 104 -2.50 4.71 -38.83
N GLY A 105 -1.83 4.11 -39.82
CA GLY A 105 -2.22 2.84 -40.44
C GLY A 105 -2.02 1.60 -39.55
N VAL A 106 -1.95 1.78 -38.23
CA VAL A 106 -1.66 0.71 -37.26
C VAL A 106 -2.90 -0.15 -37.03
N SER A 107 -2.75 -1.45 -37.24
CA SER A 107 -3.82 -2.42 -37.08
C SER A 107 -4.21 -2.61 -35.61
N ALA A 108 -5.45 -3.08 -35.36
CA ALA A 108 -5.87 -3.42 -33.99
C ALA A 108 -5.02 -4.52 -33.35
N SER A 109 -4.60 -5.51 -34.15
CA SER A 109 -3.74 -6.61 -33.74
C SER A 109 -2.37 -6.13 -33.21
N GLU A 110 -1.72 -5.16 -33.87
CA GLU A 110 -0.41 -4.65 -33.45
C GLU A 110 -0.47 -3.95 -32.08
N ILE A 111 -1.60 -3.32 -31.77
CA ILE A 111 -1.84 -2.69 -30.47
C ILE A 111 -2.12 -3.73 -29.40
N GLU A 112 -2.98 -4.71 -29.69
CA GLU A 112 -3.22 -5.82 -28.76
C GLU A 112 -1.92 -6.53 -28.41
N ASN A 113 -1.04 -6.77 -29.40
CA ASN A 113 0.28 -7.35 -29.18
C ASN A 113 1.19 -6.44 -28.34
N SER A 114 1.18 -5.13 -28.60
CA SER A 114 2.00 -4.16 -27.85
C SER A 114 1.54 -4.01 -26.40
N ILE A 115 0.22 -3.92 -26.18
CA ILE A 115 -0.38 -3.90 -24.84
C ILE A 115 -0.07 -5.21 -24.11
N SER A 116 -0.23 -6.35 -24.78
CA SER A 116 0.06 -7.67 -24.19
C SER A 116 1.52 -7.78 -23.77
N LYS A 117 2.45 -7.21 -24.56
CA LYS A 117 3.87 -7.16 -24.22
C LYS A 117 4.14 -6.29 -22.99
N GLU A 118 3.56 -5.08 -22.91
CA GLU A 118 3.69 -4.19 -21.75
C GLU A 118 3.09 -4.83 -20.49
N VAL A 119 1.93 -5.48 -20.59
CA VAL A 119 1.29 -6.20 -19.48
C VAL A 119 2.18 -7.35 -19.01
N SER A 120 2.74 -8.13 -19.93
CA SER A 120 3.68 -9.21 -19.61
C SER A 120 4.94 -8.69 -18.90
N GLN A 121 5.45 -7.55 -19.34
CA GLN A 121 6.61 -6.91 -18.72
C GLN A 121 6.29 -6.38 -17.31
N LEU A 122 5.10 -5.79 -17.12
CA LEU A 122 4.63 -5.35 -15.81
C LEU A 122 4.54 -6.53 -14.83
N PHE A 123 3.95 -7.66 -15.24
CA PHE A 123 3.86 -8.85 -14.39
C PHE A 123 5.23 -9.42 -14.00
N LYS A 124 6.17 -9.51 -14.96
CA LYS A 124 7.57 -9.88 -14.65
C LYS A 124 8.19 -8.91 -13.63
N SER A 125 7.90 -7.63 -13.79
CA SER A 125 8.41 -6.58 -12.90
C SER A 125 7.86 -6.71 -11.48
N PHE A 126 6.60 -7.13 -11.31
CA PHE A 126 5.99 -7.42 -10.01
C PHE A 126 6.58 -8.67 -9.37
N ALA A 127 6.76 -9.75 -10.14
CA ALA A 127 7.37 -10.97 -9.63
C ALA A 127 8.76 -10.71 -9.03
N LEU A 128 9.57 -9.84 -9.66
CA LEU A 128 10.87 -9.43 -9.12
C LEU A 128 10.76 -8.60 -7.84
N ILE A 129 9.74 -7.73 -7.73
CA ILE A 129 9.49 -6.95 -6.52
C ILE A 129 9.12 -7.89 -5.36
N ASP A 130 8.23 -8.83 -5.61
CA ASP A 130 7.79 -9.78 -4.59
C ASP A 130 8.96 -10.66 -4.15
N GLN A 131 9.76 -11.18 -5.10
CA GLN A 131 10.97 -11.94 -4.79
C GLN A 131 11.96 -11.14 -3.94
N GLN A 132 12.17 -9.86 -4.27
CA GLN A 132 13.04 -8.98 -3.49
C GLN A 132 12.49 -8.77 -2.08
N LYS A 133 11.18 -8.55 -1.94
CA LYS A 133 10.53 -8.43 -0.63
C LYS A 133 10.66 -9.69 0.21
N PHE A 134 10.43 -10.87 -0.38
CA PHE A 134 10.61 -12.13 0.33
C PHE A 134 12.05 -12.26 0.86
N LYS A 135 13.04 -11.93 0.03
CA LYS A 135 14.45 -11.94 0.45
C LYS A 135 14.74 -10.97 1.61
N GLU A 136 14.15 -9.78 1.58
CA GLU A 136 14.28 -8.81 2.67
C GLU A 136 13.64 -9.31 3.97
N TYR A 137 12.46 -9.92 3.89
CA TYR A 137 11.80 -10.55 5.03
C TYR A 137 12.62 -11.71 5.59
N ASP A 138 13.13 -12.59 4.74
CA ASP A 138 13.99 -13.73 5.14
C ASP A 138 15.22 -13.22 5.90
N ASN A 139 15.90 -12.19 5.36
CA ASN A 139 17.05 -11.57 6.03
C ASN A 139 16.67 -11.00 7.41
N LYS A 140 15.51 -10.35 7.53
CA LYS A 140 15.06 -9.79 8.82
C LYS A 140 14.71 -10.90 9.81
N VAL A 141 14.08 -11.98 9.35
CA VAL A 141 13.79 -13.15 10.18
C VAL A 141 15.09 -13.78 10.69
N GLU A 142 16.07 -14.01 9.82
CA GLU A 142 17.37 -14.55 10.20
C GLU A 142 18.12 -13.67 11.20
N GLN A 143 18.03 -12.34 11.04
CA GLN A 143 18.60 -11.39 11.99
C GLN A 143 17.94 -11.57 13.37
N LEU A 144 16.61 -11.56 13.42
CA LEU A 144 15.86 -11.70 14.67
C LEU A 144 16.12 -13.06 15.34
N VAL A 145 16.24 -14.14 14.57
CA VAL A 145 16.62 -15.46 15.10
C VAL A 145 18.02 -15.44 15.73
N ARG A 146 18.99 -14.78 15.09
CA ARG A 146 20.35 -14.62 15.64
C ARG A 146 20.34 -13.82 16.94
N GLU A 147 19.59 -12.73 17.00
CA GLU A 147 19.44 -11.91 18.21
C GLU A 147 18.73 -12.67 19.33
N ASN A 148 17.65 -13.37 19.02
CA ASN A 148 16.92 -14.20 19.98
C ASN A 148 17.82 -15.30 20.57
N ARG A 149 18.64 -15.95 19.74
CA ARG A 149 19.61 -16.94 20.20
C ARG A 149 20.66 -16.33 21.14
N LYS A 150 21.14 -15.13 20.86
CA LYS A 150 22.08 -14.39 21.73
C LYS A 150 21.43 -14.09 23.09
N LEU A 151 20.23 -13.53 23.09
CA LEU A 151 19.49 -13.19 24.32
C LEU A 151 19.17 -14.44 25.14
N THR A 152 18.71 -15.51 24.49
CA THR A 152 18.49 -16.81 25.14
C THR A 152 19.77 -17.31 25.81
N GLY A 153 20.93 -17.20 25.14
CA GLY A 153 22.22 -17.55 25.76
C GLY A 153 22.59 -16.68 26.96
N GLN A 154 22.24 -15.39 26.94
CA GLN A 154 22.45 -14.51 28.10
C GLN A 154 21.53 -14.90 29.27
N ILE A 155 20.28 -15.25 29.00
CA ILE A 155 19.32 -15.72 30.02
C ILE A 155 19.86 -16.97 30.72
N VAL A 156 20.37 -17.95 29.97
CA VAL A 156 20.94 -19.17 30.54
C VAL A 156 22.10 -18.85 31.48
N LYS A 157 23.06 -18.01 31.05
CA LYS A 157 24.20 -17.60 31.89
C LYS A 157 23.78 -16.86 33.16
N LEU A 158 22.77 -15.99 33.06
CA LEU A 158 22.24 -15.28 34.22
C LEU A 158 21.55 -16.23 35.19
N LYS A 159 20.83 -17.22 34.67
CA LYS A 159 20.20 -18.27 35.49
C LYS A 159 21.24 -19.13 36.21
N GLU A 160 22.29 -19.57 35.53
CA GLU A 160 23.39 -20.34 36.16
C GLU A 160 24.08 -19.55 37.29
N ARG A 161 24.30 -18.25 37.08
CA ARG A 161 24.84 -17.36 38.12
C ARG A 161 23.89 -17.22 39.31
N TRP A 162 22.60 -17.06 39.03
CA TRP A 162 21.58 -16.98 40.07
C TRP A 162 21.52 -18.27 40.89
N ASP A 163 21.47 -19.42 40.22
CA ASP A 163 21.45 -20.74 40.85
C ASP A 163 22.69 -20.94 41.72
N SER A 164 23.88 -20.54 41.24
CA SER A 164 25.14 -20.58 42.01
C SER A 164 25.10 -19.71 43.28
N LEU A 165 24.50 -18.51 43.19
CA LEU A 165 24.34 -17.62 44.35
C LEU A 165 23.36 -18.20 45.37
N VAL A 166 22.27 -18.82 44.91
CA VAL A 166 21.28 -19.49 45.76
C VAL A 166 21.91 -20.70 46.45
N GLU A 167 22.68 -21.51 45.73
CA GLU A 167 23.42 -22.66 46.27
C GLU A 167 24.41 -22.23 47.36
N SER A 168 25.19 -21.18 47.09
CA SER A 168 26.16 -20.62 48.04
C SER A 168 25.47 -20.07 49.30
N ALA A 169 24.35 -19.38 49.15
CA ALA A 169 23.56 -18.90 50.29
C ALA A 169 22.98 -20.05 51.14
N ARG A 170 22.52 -21.13 50.49
CA ARG A 170 22.06 -22.35 51.18
C ARG A 170 23.18 -23.04 51.95
N GLN A 171 24.35 -23.21 51.33
CA GLN A 171 25.52 -23.79 52.00
C GLN A 171 25.95 -22.98 53.23
N LYS A 172 26.00 -21.65 53.11
CA LYS A 172 26.36 -20.76 54.23
C LYS A 172 25.37 -20.88 55.39
N ARG A 173 24.07 -21.02 55.10
CA ARG A 173 23.05 -21.24 56.13
C ARG A 173 23.20 -22.60 56.82
N ASN A 174 23.51 -23.65 56.06
CA ASN A 174 23.71 -24.99 56.64
C ASN A 174 24.94 -25.02 57.56
N GLN A 175 26.04 -24.37 57.17
CA GLN A 175 27.25 -24.24 58.01
C GLN A 175 27.04 -23.41 59.29
N GLN A 176 26.03 -22.54 59.34
CA GLN A 176 25.68 -21.78 60.55
C GLN A 176 24.74 -22.54 61.49
N ASN A 177 24.09 -23.60 61.00
CA ASN A 177 23.12 -24.40 61.74
C ASN A 177 23.71 -25.75 62.23
N GLU A 178 24.96 -26.04 61.87
CA GLU A 178 25.82 -27.09 62.46
C GLU A 178 26.64 -26.51 63.62
#